data_AF-A0A819AE09-F1
#
_entry.id   AF-A0A819AE09-F1
#
_cell.length_a   1.000
_cell.length_b   1.000
_cell.length_c   1.000
_cell.angle_alpha   90.00
_cell.angle_beta   90.00
_cell.angle_gamma   90.00
#
_symmetry.space_group_name_H-M   'P 1'
#
loop_
_entity.id
_entity.type
_entity.pdbx_description
1 polymer ?
#
loop_
_entity_poly.entity_id
_entity_poly.type
_entity_poly.pdbx_seq_one_letter_code
_entity_poly.pdbx_strand_id
1 'polypeptide(L)'
;MIATFTLTSLKDVSAINGALKEQFAKVHVLAEEYEKKTHKIEVKDSGISGEDIFNAKCSACHRFDTKLVGPPYKETLPKYNDNVKKVAAFVYNPVKMNPDYPAMPNQGLKPKEAEAVAQYILTKSSIDNFDYYKSLNLTEAKRAFPIHAFFLLAELKSVNSLYAALAFLSQPKEALTFWCGKYTKELMWEVVYNLGSSSLEFLKKFLLNGINPLESNKVIIKAVSQIALHEPERKEEILAWYKSIIYYLMQARYEDYHYPFALTGTVVSGILDIHGVELFNEKAELIELRKKLVVLTGAGISAESGISTFRDAGGLWEGYDVTEVASLQGWKQNKELVLEFYNQRRKQILNAEPNSAHFALASLEADFDVTIITQNIDDLHERGGSSNVIHLHGEIKKSRSTVDHNLRYDISGNDLIVGDKCEKGSQLRPDIVWFGELVPMIETAISYCVQADIFVVIGTSMVVYPAASLIEFVPAETLKYVIDPNKPGIYYPPPNTVYIEKKSTDGMKELAKILVK
;
A
#
# COMPACT_ATOMS: atom_id res chain seq x y z
N MET A 1 29.13 -43.37 -14.35
CA MET A 1 28.91 -43.16 -12.91
C MET A 1 28.17 -41.86 -12.61
N ILE A 2 28.44 -40.74 -13.30
CA ILE A 2 27.66 -39.48 -13.15
C ILE A 2 26.29 -39.54 -13.87
N ALA A 3 26.19 -40.16 -15.05
CA ALA A 3 24.91 -40.27 -15.77
C ALA A 3 23.87 -41.19 -15.10
N THR A 4 24.32 -42.17 -14.29
CA THR A 4 23.42 -43.09 -13.57
C THR A 4 22.87 -42.48 -12.29
N PHE A 5 23.49 -41.43 -11.75
CA PHE A 5 23.04 -40.74 -10.53
C PHE A 5 22.01 -39.63 -10.82
N THR A 6 22.09 -39.01 -12.00
CA THR A 6 21.13 -37.97 -12.44
C THR A 6 19.78 -38.55 -12.89
N LEU A 7 19.76 -39.78 -13.39
CA LEU A 7 18.53 -40.42 -13.89
C LEU A 7 17.65 -41.03 -12.78
N THR A 8 18.23 -41.47 -11.65
CA THR A 8 17.46 -41.92 -10.47
C THR A 8 16.83 -40.73 -9.75
N SER A 9 17.57 -39.64 -9.56
CA SER A 9 17.08 -38.43 -8.89
C SER A 9 15.97 -37.70 -9.68
N LEU A 10 16.03 -37.69 -11.02
CA LEU A 10 14.93 -37.16 -11.85
C LEU A 10 13.70 -38.08 -11.88
N LYS A 11 13.88 -39.41 -11.81
CA LYS A 11 12.76 -40.36 -11.70
C LYS A 11 12.02 -40.23 -10.36
N ASP A 12 12.75 -40.04 -9.26
CA ASP A 12 12.15 -39.88 -7.93
C ASP A 12 11.41 -38.53 -7.81
N VAL A 13 11.98 -37.45 -8.33
CA VAL A 13 11.32 -36.12 -8.36
C VAL A 13 10.10 -36.12 -9.30
N SER A 14 10.17 -36.80 -10.44
CA SER A 14 9.04 -36.95 -11.36
C SER A 14 7.93 -37.85 -10.79
N ALA A 15 8.29 -38.92 -10.07
CA ALA A 15 7.33 -39.82 -9.45
C ALA A 15 6.61 -39.15 -8.25
N ILE A 16 7.33 -38.36 -7.45
CA ILE A 16 6.77 -37.58 -6.35
C ILE A 16 5.87 -36.46 -6.87
N ASN A 17 6.30 -35.71 -7.90
CA ASN A 17 5.44 -34.70 -8.54
C ASN A 17 4.22 -35.31 -9.22
N GLY A 18 4.36 -36.48 -9.87
CA GLY A 18 3.24 -37.20 -10.47
C GLY A 18 2.22 -37.67 -9.43
N ALA A 19 2.69 -38.31 -8.36
CA ALA A 19 1.84 -38.81 -7.27
C ALA A 19 1.14 -37.67 -6.50
N LEU A 20 1.82 -36.55 -6.25
CA LEU A 20 1.22 -35.37 -5.62
C LEU A 20 0.16 -34.74 -6.52
N LYS A 21 0.45 -34.55 -7.81
CA LYS A 21 -0.48 -33.92 -8.77
C LYS A 21 -1.75 -34.76 -8.97
N GLU A 22 -1.61 -36.08 -9.00
CA GLU A 22 -2.74 -37.02 -9.12
C GLU A 22 -3.58 -37.13 -7.84
N GLN A 23 -2.96 -36.98 -6.66
CA GLN A 23 -3.67 -36.87 -5.37
C GLN A 23 -4.38 -35.52 -5.23
N PHE A 24 -3.77 -34.41 -5.65
CA PHE A 24 -4.39 -33.08 -5.60
C PHE A 24 -5.57 -32.92 -6.57
N ALA A 25 -5.51 -33.54 -7.76
CA ALA A 25 -6.65 -33.57 -8.69
C ALA A 25 -7.86 -34.31 -8.10
N LYS A 26 -7.62 -35.40 -7.36
CA LYS A 26 -8.70 -36.13 -6.65
C LYS A 26 -9.29 -35.32 -5.49
N VAL A 27 -8.46 -34.54 -4.79
CA VAL A 27 -8.90 -33.65 -3.70
C VAL A 27 -9.74 -32.49 -4.24
N HIS A 28 -9.40 -31.92 -5.38
CA HIS A 28 -10.18 -30.83 -6.00
C HIS A 28 -11.59 -31.29 -6.39
N VAL A 29 -11.72 -32.49 -6.99
CA VAL A 29 -13.02 -33.09 -7.33
C VAL A 29 -13.85 -33.39 -6.07
N LEU A 30 -13.22 -33.88 -4.99
CA LEU A 30 -13.91 -34.12 -3.72
C LEU A 30 -14.35 -32.83 -3.01
N ALA A 31 -13.60 -31.73 -3.18
CA ALA A 31 -13.97 -30.41 -2.67
C ALA A 31 -15.19 -29.82 -3.42
N GLU A 32 -15.24 -29.96 -4.75
CA GLU A 32 -16.40 -29.55 -5.56
C GLU A 32 -17.66 -30.38 -5.24
N GLU A 33 -17.51 -31.69 -4.95
CA GLU A 33 -18.62 -32.53 -4.51
C GLU A 33 -19.12 -32.18 -3.09
N TYR A 34 -18.24 -31.65 -2.24
CA TYR A 34 -18.57 -31.20 -0.89
C TYR A 34 -19.29 -29.84 -0.88
N GLU A 35 -18.87 -28.87 -1.69
CA GLU A 35 -19.58 -27.59 -1.87
C GLU A 35 -21.03 -27.79 -2.31
N LYS A 36 -21.29 -28.80 -3.14
CA LYS A 36 -22.65 -29.19 -3.55
C LYS A 36 -23.50 -29.79 -2.43
N LYS A 37 -22.89 -30.30 -1.35
CA LYS A 37 -23.58 -30.96 -0.23
C LYS A 37 -23.76 -30.08 1.02
N THR A 38 -23.02 -28.98 1.16
CA THR A 38 -22.99 -28.15 2.39
C THR A 38 -24.02 -27.02 2.46
N HIS A 39 -24.89 -26.85 1.46
CA HIS A 39 -25.97 -25.86 1.53
C HIS A 39 -27.11 -26.29 2.49
N LYS A 40 -26.90 -26.14 3.81
CA LYS A 40 -27.97 -26.16 4.83
C LYS A 40 -27.74 -25.26 6.05
N ILE A 41 -26.98 -24.17 5.93
CA ILE A 41 -27.10 -23.04 6.85
C ILE A 41 -27.27 -21.80 5.99
N GLU A 42 -28.48 -21.20 5.99
CA GLU A 42 -28.71 -19.92 5.33
C GLU A 42 -27.91 -18.83 6.05
N VAL A 43 -26.74 -18.51 5.50
CA VAL A 43 -25.96 -17.33 5.91
C VAL A 43 -26.63 -16.12 5.26
N LYS A 44 -27.36 -15.33 6.06
CA LYS A 44 -27.70 -13.97 5.66
C LYS A 44 -26.47 -13.10 5.89
N ASP A 45 -25.83 -12.70 4.80
CA ASP A 45 -24.75 -11.73 4.82
C ASP A 45 -25.25 -10.43 5.48
N SER A 46 -24.61 -10.07 6.59
CA SER A 46 -24.96 -8.89 7.40
C SER A 46 -23.99 -7.73 7.17
N GLY A 47 -22.97 -7.90 6.31
CA GLY A 47 -21.93 -6.91 6.05
C GLY A 47 -21.00 -6.62 7.24
N ILE A 48 -21.12 -7.37 8.34
CA ILE A 48 -20.33 -7.19 9.58
C ILE A 48 -19.49 -8.44 9.82
N SER A 49 -18.15 -8.30 9.82
CA SER A 49 -17.22 -9.40 10.04
C SER A 49 -17.18 -9.82 11.52
N GLY A 50 -17.77 -10.97 11.83
CA GLY A 50 -17.74 -11.55 13.17
C GLY A 50 -16.32 -11.96 13.62
N GLU A 51 -15.44 -12.31 12.68
CA GLU A 51 -14.04 -12.68 12.95
C GLU A 51 -13.24 -11.47 13.46
N ASP A 52 -13.36 -10.33 12.78
CA ASP A 52 -12.61 -9.13 13.14
C ASP A 52 -13.03 -8.58 14.50
N ILE A 53 -14.35 -8.60 14.77
CA ILE A 53 -14.89 -8.19 16.08
C ILE A 53 -14.43 -9.15 17.17
N PHE A 54 -14.45 -10.46 16.91
CA PHE A 54 -13.95 -11.46 17.86
C PHE A 54 -12.48 -11.24 18.17
N ASN A 55 -11.65 -11.04 17.15
CA ASN A 55 -10.22 -10.81 17.31
C ASN A 55 -9.94 -9.54 18.10
N ALA A 56 -10.66 -8.46 17.84
CA ALA A 56 -10.49 -7.18 18.51
C ALA A 56 -10.99 -7.17 19.97
N LYS A 57 -12.13 -7.80 20.26
CA LYS A 57 -12.85 -7.61 21.54
C LYS A 57 -12.97 -8.86 22.41
N CYS A 58 -12.88 -10.06 21.84
CA CYS A 58 -13.14 -11.30 22.58
C CYS A 58 -11.89 -12.17 22.76
N SER A 59 -10.93 -12.07 21.84
CA SER A 59 -9.80 -13.00 21.74
C SER A 59 -8.75 -12.89 22.86
N ALA A 60 -8.77 -11.78 23.61
CA ALA A 60 -7.93 -11.60 24.80
C ALA A 60 -8.41 -12.45 25.99
N CYS A 61 -9.71 -12.74 26.07
CA CYS A 61 -10.33 -13.46 27.19
C CYS A 61 -10.71 -14.90 26.83
N HIS A 62 -10.87 -15.21 25.54
CA HIS A 62 -11.39 -16.49 25.05
C HIS A 62 -10.56 -17.09 23.91
N ARG A 63 -10.40 -18.42 23.96
CA ARG A 63 -9.86 -19.26 22.88
C ARG A 63 -10.75 -20.48 22.68
N PHE A 64 -10.62 -21.12 21.52
CA PHE A 64 -11.46 -22.26 21.17
C PHE A 64 -11.09 -23.54 21.92
N ASP A 65 -9.81 -23.77 22.12
CA ASP A 65 -9.24 -25.02 22.60
C ASP A 65 -8.51 -24.90 23.95
N THR A 66 -8.22 -23.67 24.38
CA THR A 66 -7.32 -23.35 25.49
C THR A 66 -8.01 -22.43 26.51
N LYS A 67 -7.76 -22.67 27.79
CA LYS A 67 -8.28 -21.82 28.88
C LYS A 67 -7.48 -20.51 28.92
N LEU A 68 -8.19 -19.39 28.97
CA LEU A 68 -7.61 -18.08 29.27
C LEU A 68 -8.28 -17.52 30.53
N VAL A 69 -8.93 -16.36 30.41
CA VAL A 69 -9.76 -15.77 31.46
C VAL A 69 -11.05 -16.59 31.62
N GLY A 70 -11.64 -17.01 30.51
CA GLY A 70 -12.76 -17.95 30.47
C GLY A 70 -12.35 -19.38 30.10
N PRO A 71 -13.26 -20.37 30.27
CA PRO A 71 -13.06 -21.73 29.79
C PRO A 71 -12.98 -21.80 28.25
N PRO A 72 -12.37 -22.85 27.68
CA PRO A 72 -12.34 -23.06 26.23
C PRO A 72 -13.74 -23.15 25.60
N TYR A 73 -13.91 -22.66 24.37
CA TYR A 73 -15.19 -22.79 23.68
C TYR A 73 -15.60 -24.23 23.38
N LYS A 74 -14.65 -25.15 23.14
CA LYS A 74 -14.93 -26.58 22.95
C LYS A 74 -15.71 -27.22 24.13
N GLU A 75 -15.60 -26.66 25.33
CA GLU A 75 -16.28 -27.16 26.55
C GLU A 75 -17.61 -26.44 26.84
N THR A 76 -17.82 -25.27 26.24
CA THR A 76 -18.96 -24.40 26.55
C THR A 76 -19.97 -24.29 25.43
N LEU A 77 -19.52 -24.25 24.17
CA LEU A 77 -20.41 -24.19 23.00
C LEU A 77 -21.39 -25.35 22.87
N PRO A 78 -21.04 -26.61 23.21
CA PRO A 78 -22.00 -27.71 23.16
C PRO A 78 -23.27 -27.47 23.99
N LYS A 79 -23.20 -26.64 25.05
CA LYS A 79 -24.36 -26.30 25.90
C LYS A 79 -25.41 -25.46 25.18
N TYR A 80 -25.05 -24.86 24.05
CA TYR A 80 -25.91 -23.97 23.27
C TYR A 80 -26.55 -24.67 22.07
N ASN A 81 -26.24 -25.95 21.80
CA ASN A 81 -26.79 -26.76 20.69
C ASN A 81 -26.77 -26.01 19.34
N ASP A 82 -25.62 -25.41 19.01
CA ASP A 82 -25.38 -24.62 17.78
C ASP A 82 -26.40 -23.50 17.53
N ASN A 83 -27.07 -23.04 18.59
CA ASN A 83 -28.07 -21.99 18.50
C ASN A 83 -27.41 -20.60 18.56
N VAL A 84 -27.23 -20.01 17.38
CA VAL A 84 -26.65 -18.67 17.19
C VAL A 84 -27.28 -17.62 18.10
N LYS A 85 -28.61 -17.62 18.25
CA LYS A 85 -29.32 -16.62 19.07
C LYS A 85 -28.98 -16.74 20.56
N LYS A 86 -28.81 -17.96 21.08
CA LYS A 86 -28.43 -18.16 22.48
C LYS A 86 -26.98 -17.76 22.75
N VAL A 87 -26.08 -18.06 21.82
CA VAL A 87 -24.67 -17.63 21.90
C VAL A 87 -24.59 -16.10 21.78
N ALA A 88 -25.33 -15.49 20.84
CA ALA A 88 -25.40 -14.05 20.66
C ALA A 88 -25.92 -13.33 21.90
N ALA A 89 -26.96 -13.86 22.56
CA ALA A 89 -27.48 -13.29 23.80
C ALA A 89 -26.43 -13.29 24.93
N PHE A 90 -25.64 -14.36 25.03
CA PHE A 90 -24.56 -14.44 26.01
C PHE A 90 -23.39 -13.50 25.68
N VAL A 91 -23.00 -13.40 24.41
CA VAL A 91 -21.95 -12.48 23.93
C VAL A 91 -22.37 -11.02 24.13
N TYR A 92 -23.64 -10.71 23.91
CA TYR A 92 -24.21 -9.36 24.07
C TYR A 92 -24.28 -8.93 25.53
N ASN A 93 -24.68 -9.83 26.43
CA ASN A 93 -24.78 -9.54 27.86
C ASN A 93 -24.33 -10.73 28.72
N PRO A 94 -23.03 -10.86 28.99
CA PRO A 94 -22.50 -12.01 29.69
C PRO A 94 -22.93 -12.02 31.15
N VAL A 95 -23.34 -13.18 31.64
CA VAL A 95 -23.70 -13.42 33.05
C VAL A 95 -22.72 -14.41 33.68
N LYS A 96 -22.41 -14.23 34.97
CA LYS A 96 -21.51 -15.14 35.67
C LYS A 96 -22.21 -16.49 35.91
N MET A 97 -21.73 -17.53 35.25
CA MET A 97 -22.33 -18.88 35.31
C MET A 97 -21.54 -19.86 36.17
N ASN A 98 -20.24 -19.65 36.35
CA ASN A 98 -19.38 -20.53 37.14
C ASN A 98 -18.62 -19.70 38.20
N PRO A 99 -18.73 -20.04 39.51
CA PRO A 99 -18.04 -19.33 40.58
C PRO A 99 -16.51 -19.33 40.43
N ASP A 100 -15.93 -20.38 39.84
CA ASP A 100 -14.47 -20.57 39.67
C ASP A 100 -13.84 -19.64 38.62
N TYR A 101 -14.67 -18.87 37.89
CA TYR A 101 -14.22 -17.94 36.87
C TYR A 101 -14.61 -16.50 37.24
N PRO A 102 -13.79 -15.51 36.83
CA PRO A 102 -14.15 -14.10 37.01
C PRO A 102 -15.43 -13.77 36.23
N ALA A 103 -16.16 -12.74 36.68
CA ALA A 103 -17.30 -12.23 35.93
C ALA A 103 -16.80 -11.67 34.59
N MET A 104 -17.45 -12.05 33.50
CA MET A 104 -16.98 -11.65 32.17
C MET A 104 -17.40 -10.21 31.87
N PRO A 105 -16.48 -9.34 31.45
CA PRO A 105 -16.81 -7.95 31.17
C PRO A 105 -17.69 -7.84 29.92
N ASN A 106 -18.71 -6.96 29.99
CA ASN A 106 -19.52 -6.62 28.82
C ASN A 106 -18.65 -5.80 27.84
N GLN A 107 -18.52 -6.28 26.60
CA GLN A 107 -17.65 -5.70 25.57
C GLN A 107 -18.31 -4.55 24.78
N GLY A 108 -19.50 -4.11 25.20
CA GLY A 108 -20.24 -3.02 24.56
C GLY A 108 -20.61 -3.30 23.11
N LEU A 109 -20.85 -4.57 22.76
CA LEU A 109 -21.24 -4.98 21.41
C LEU A 109 -22.69 -4.57 21.14
N LYS A 110 -22.99 -4.13 19.91
CA LYS A 110 -24.37 -3.95 19.44
C LYS A 110 -25.03 -5.32 19.17
N PRO A 111 -26.37 -5.43 19.18
CA PRO A 111 -27.05 -6.73 18.97
C PRO A 111 -26.62 -7.47 17.70
N LYS A 112 -26.48 -6.76 16.57
CA LYS A 112 -26.02 -7.34 15.30
C LYS A 112 -24.55 -7.78 15.32
N GLU A 113 -23.71 -7.07 16.06
CA GLU A 113 -22.29 -7.43 16.23
C GLU A 113 -22.16 -8.70 17.07
N ALA A 114 -22.97 -8.83 18.13
CA ALA A 114 -23.01 -10.05 18.94
C ALA A 114 -23.54 -11.26 18.16
N GLU A 115 -24.52 -11.06 17.27
CA GLU A 115 -25.01 -12.11 16.36
C GLU A 115 -23.93 -12.53 15.34
N ALA A 116 -23.21 -11.57 14.73
CA ALA A 116 -22.10 -11.87 13.82
C ALA A 116 -20.95 -12.63 14.52
N VAL A 117 -20.58 -12.23 15.73
CA VAL A 117 -19.57 -12.92 16.54
C VAL A 117 -20.03 -14.33 16.91
N ALA A 118 -21.30 -14.50 17.29
CA ALA A 118 -21.87 -15.82 17.58
C ALA A 118 -21.85 -16.75 16.36
N GLN A 119 -22.20 -16.23 15.18
CA GLN A 119 -22.12 -16.96 13.92
C GLN A 119 -20.67 -17.39 13.62
N TYR A 120 -19.71 -16.49 13.80
CA TYR A 120 -18.28 -16.79 13.64
C TYR A 120 -17.83 -17.88 14.62
N ILE A 121 -18.14 -17.75 15.91
CA ILE A 121 -17.75 -18.72 16.95
C ILE A 121 -18.30 -20.12 16.65
N LEU A 122 -19.54 -20.22 16.18
CA LEU A 122 -20.16 -21.51 15.84
C LEU A 122 -19.60 -22.10 14.54
N THR A 123 -19.37 -21.28 13.51
CA THR A 123 -18.80 -21.75 12.23
C THR A 123 -17.31 -22.12 12.31
N LYS A 124 -16.55 -21.51 13.22
CA LYS A 124 -15.14 -21.85 13.51
C LYS A 124 -14.97 -23.06 14.42
N SER A 125 -16.06 -23.61 14.99
CA SER A 125 -16.00 -24.78 15.85
C SER A 125 -15.40 -25.96 15.08
N SER A 126 -14.17 -26.30 15.42
CA SER A 126 -13.35 -27.34 14.80
C SER A 126 -13.92 -28.76 14.95
N ILE A 127 -15.08 -28.96 15.57
CA ILE A 127 -15.66 -30.27 15.89
C ILE A 127 -16.40 -30.86 14.68
N ASP A 128 -17.20 -30.08 13.96
CA ASP A 128 -17.90 -30.58 12.76
C ASP A 128 -16.93 -30.84 11.60
N ASN A 129 -15.89 -30.00 11.49
CA ASN A 129 -14.76 -30.24 10.60
C ASN A 129 -14.00 -31.51 11.03
N PHE A 130 -13.72 -31.69 12.33
CA PHE A 130 -13.04 -32.89 12.82
C PHE A 130 -13.85 -34.17 12.55
N ASP A 131 -15.17 -34.18 12.78
CA ASP A 131 -16.01 -35.36 12.60
C ASP A 131 -16.30 -35.69 11.12
N TYR A 132 -16.45 -34.68 10.25
CA TYR A 132 -16.51 -34.90 8.80
C TYR A 132 -15.21 -35.51 8.27
N TYR A 133 -14.04 -34.98 8.67
CA TYR A 133 -12.75 -35.51 8.21
C TYR A 133 -12.31 -36.80 8.93
N LYS A 134 -12.90 -37.13 10.08
CA LYS A 134 -12.76 -38.44 10.75
C LYS A 134 -13.49 -39.55 10.00
N SER A 135 -14.59 -39.23 9.31
CA SER A 135 -15.33 -40.17 8.46
C SER A 135 -14.54 -40.63 7.21
N LEU A 136 -13.48 -39.91 6.84
CA LEU A 136 -12.62 -40.21 5.68
C LEU A 136 -11.47 -41.21 5.98
N ASN A 137 -11.41 -41.77 7.20
CA ASN A 137 -10.47 -42.84 7.58
C ASN A 137 -8.96 -42.54 7.35
N LEU A 138 -8.55 -41.27 7.40
CA LEU A 138 -7.13 -40.87 7.33
C LEU A 138 -6.56 -40.73 8.75
N THR A 139 -5.68 -41.66 9.15
CA THR A 139 -5.08 -41.68 10.49
C THR A 139 -4.17 -40.48 10.76
N GLU A 140 -4.14 -40.03 12.03
CA GLU A 140 -3.40 -38.86 12.54
C GLU A 140 -1.89 -38.91 12.23
N ALA A 141 -1.30 -40.11 12.18
CA ALA A 141 0.10 -40.36 11.83
C ALA A 141 0.47 -39.94 10.40
N LYS A 142 -0.48 -39.82 9.47
CA LYS A 142 -0.23 -39.40 8.07
C LYS A 142 -0.38 -37.90 7.84
N ARG A 143 -0.93 -37.14 8.79
CA ARG A 143 -1.09 -35.67 8.68
C ARG A 143 0.24 -34.93 8.94
N ALA A 144 1.13 -35.48 9.78
CA ALA A 144 2.42 -34.89 10.15
C ALA A 144 3.62 -35.34 9.28
N PHE A 145 3.40 -36.12 8.22
CA PHE A 145 4.49 -36.69 7.42
C PHE A 145 5.44 -35.64 6.83
N PRO A 146 4.98 -34.52 6.23
CA PRO A 146 5.89 -33.51 5.67
C PRO A 146 6.81 -32.90 6.73
N ILE A 147 6.29 -32.56 7.91
CA ILE A 147 7.09 -32.00 9.02
C ILE A 147 8.16 -32.99 9.46
N HIS A 148 7.80 -34.25 9.71
CA HIS A 148 8.78 -35.27 10.12
C HIS A 148 9.87 -35.50 9.06
N ALA A 149 9.50 -35.51 7.78
CA ALA A 149 10.47 -35.61 6.69
C ALA A 149 11.44 -34.43 6.68
N PHE A 150 10.93 -33.20 6.89
CA PHE A 150 11.77 -32.02 6.97
C PHE A 150 12.68 -32.00 8.20
N PHE A 151 12.22 -32.49 9.36
CA PHE A 151 13.07 -32.65 10.54
C PHE A 151 14.21 -33.64 10.31
N LEU A 152 13.93 -34.80 9.70
CA LEU A 152 14.98 -35.75 9.36
C LEU A 152 16.01 -35.14 8.41
N LEU A 153 15.57 -34.37 7.41
CA LEU A 153 16.48 -33.67 6.50
C LEU A 153 17.33 -32.61 7.24
N ALA A 154 16.74 -31.92 8.22
CA ALA A 154 17.43 -30.96 9.08
C ALA A 154 18.46 -31.63 9.99
N GLU A 155 18.11 -32.73 10.66
CA GLU A 155 19.03 -33.54 11.49
C GLU A 155 20.20 -34.08 10.67
N LEU A 156 19.93 -34.52 9.44
CA LEU A 156 20.94 -34.98 8.49
C LEU A 156 21.74 -33.84 7.84
N LYS A 157 21.44 -32.58 8.17
CA LYS A 157 22.07 -31.37 7.59
C LYS A 157 22.10 -31.37 6.07
N SER A 158 21.02 -31.85 5.44
CA SER A 158 20.88 -31.90 3.99
C SER A 158 20.56 -30.52 3.43
N VAL A 159 21.53 -29.59 3.45
CA VAL A 159 21.37 -28.17 3.06
C VAL A 159 20.76 -27.98 1.66
N ASN A 160 21.00 -28.90 0.73
CA ASN A 160 20.39 -28.89 -0.61
C ASN A 160 18.86 -29.06 -0.59
N SER A 161 18.30 -29.55 0.52
CA SER A 161 16.85 -29.70 0.72
C SER A 161 16.17 -28.42 1.19
N LEU A 162 16.92 -27.34 1.46
CA LEU A 162 16.36 -26.04 1.83
C LEU A 162 15.33 -25.55 0.80
N TYR A 163 15.59 -25.76 -0.49
CA TYR A 163 14.66 -25.40 -1.56
C TYR A 163 13.29 -26.09 -1.40
N ALA A 164 13.28 -27.38 -1.03
CA ALA A 164 12.05 -28.12 -0.84
C ALA A 164 11.25 -27.61 0.39
N ALA A 165 11.94 -27.25 1.47
CA ALA A 165 11.31 -26.65 2.64
C ALA A 165 10.71 -25.27 2.32
N LEU A 166 11.42 -24.43 1.56
CA LEU A 166 10.92 -23.12 1.15
C LEU A 166 9.77 -23.22 0.13
N ALA A 167 9.84 -24.15 -0.83
CA ALA A 167 8.74 -24.40 -1.77
C ALA A 167 7.48 -24.93 -1.07
N PHE A 168 7.64 -25.67 0.02
CA PHE A 168 6.54 -26.04 0.89
C PHE A 168 5.98 -24.81 1.62
N LEU A 169 6.85 -23.95 2.17
CA LEU A 169 6.45 -22.70 2.84
C LEU A 169 5.83 -21.66 1.89
N SER A 170 6.04 -21.72 0.58
CA SER A 170 5.38 -20.83 -0.38
C SER A 170 3.95 -21.26 -0.73
N GLN A 171 3.48 -22.41 -0.23
CA GLN A 171 2.11 -22.86 -0.48
C GLN A 171 1.09 -21.97 0.24
N PRO A 172 -0.17 -21.89 -0.25
CA PRO A 172 -1.23 -21.14 0.42
C PRO A 172 -1.41 -21.54 1.89
N LYS A 173 -1.89 -20.60 2.71
CA LYS A 173 -2.07 -20.78 4.16
C LYS A 173 -2.91 -22.01 4.48
N GLU A 174 -3.90 -22.32 3.66
CA GLU A 174 -4.81 -23.45 3.78
C GLU A 174 -4.05 -24.77 3.66
N ALA A 175 -3.14 -24.87 2.68
CA ALA A 175 -2.30 -26.06 2.47
C ALA A 175 -1.32 -26.24 3.64
N LEU A 176 -0.68 -25.17 4.10
CA LEU A 176 0.19 -25.21 5.28
C LEU A 176 -0.59 -25.63 6.53
N THR A 177 -1.78 -25.07 6.74
CA THR A 177 -2.64 -25.41 7.88
C THR A 177 -3.11 -26.86 7.80
N PHE A 178 -3.37 -27.39 6.60
CA PHE A 178 -3.75 -28.78 6.40
C PHE A 178 -2.63 -29.76 6.80
N TRP A 179 -1.41 -29.53 6.30
CA TRP A 179 -0.27 -30.44 6.52
C TRP A 179 0.43 -30.25 7.85
N CYS A 180 0.34 -29.07 8.44
CA CYS A 180 1.14 -28.69 9.60
C CYS A 180 0.31 -28.13 10.74
N GLY A 181 -0.96 -27.79 10.53
CA GLY A 181 -1.79 -27.15 11.56
C GLY A 181 -1.12 -25.91 12.13
N LYS A 182 -1.10 -25.81 13.46
CA LYS A 182 -0.36 -24.76 14.18
C LYS A 182 1.16 -24.95 14.17
N TYR A 183 1.63 -26.17 13.88
CA TYR A 183 3.04 -26.55 13.98
C TYR A 183 3.91 -25.94 12.89
N THR A 184 3.33 -25.36 11.83
CA THR A 184 4.11 -24.63 10.81
C THR A 184 5.01 -23.58 11.45
N LYS A 185 4.47 -22.79 12.38
CA LYS A 185 5.25 -21.72 13.04
C LYS A 185 6.08 -22.22 14.22
N GLU A 186 5.61 -23.25 14.90
CA GLU A 186 6.26 -23.79 16.09
C GLU A 186 7.51 -24.61 15.73
N LEU A 187 7.50 -25.29 14.58
CA LEU A 187 8.49 -26.32 14.25
C LEU A 187 9.30 -26.05 12.97
N MET A 188 8.70 -25.43 11.93
CA MET A 188 9.43 -25.27 10.65
C MET A 188 10.58 -24.27 10.74
N TRP A 189 10.61 -23.39 11.74
CA TRP A 189 11.74 -22.49 11.92
C TRP A 189 13.02 -23.26 12.27
N GLU A 190 12.93 -24.38 13.00
CA GLU A 190 14.08 -25.24 13.33
C GLU A 190 14.62 -25.92 12.07
N VAL A 191 13.73 -26.36 11.19
CA VAL A 191 14.10 -26.92 9.88
C VAL A 191 14.85 -25.86 9.07
N VAL A 192 14.29 -24.66 8.94
CA VAL A 192 14.91 -23.57 8.17
C VAL A 192 16.22 -23.12 8.81
N TYR A 193 16.31 -23.08 10.14
CA TYR A 193 17.54 -22.78 10.87
C TYR A 193 18.64 -23.79 10.53
N ASN A 194 18.37 -25.09 10.67
CA ASN A 194 19.35 -26.14 10.44
C ASN A 194 19.76 -26.29 8.97
N LEU A 195 18.86 -26.03 8.03
CA LEU A 195 19.14 -26.16 6.59
C LEU A 195 19.65 -24.86 5.96
N GLY A 196 19.29 -23.71 6.52
CA GLY A 196 19.43 -22.39 5.90
C GLY A 196 20.40 -21.44 6.59
N SER A 197 21.02 -21.83 7.72
CA SER A 197 21.94 -20.95 8.47
C SER A 197 23.12 -20.44 7.64
N SER A 198 23.55 -21.17 6.61
CA SER A 198 24.62 -20.78 5.68
C SER A 198 24.11 -20.11 4.39
N SER A 199 22.79 -19.88 4.26
CA SER A 199 22.13 -19.47 3.00
C SER A 199 21.28 -18.21 3.17
N LEU A 200 21.77 -17.21 3.91
CA LEU A 200 21.04 -15.99 4.26
C LEU A 200 20.51 -15.20 3.05
N GLU A 201 21.28 -15.09 1.98
CA GLU A 201 20.83 -14.42 0.74
C GLU A 201 19.67 -15.15 0.06
N PHE A 202 19.62 -16.48 0.17
CA PHE A 202 18.52 -17.27 -0.38
C PHE A 202 17.24 -17.08 0.43
N LEU A 203 17.37 -17.05 1.77
CA LEU A 203 16.27 -16.74 2.69
C LEU A 203 15.73 -15.31 2.47
N LYS A 204 16.61 -14.34 2.23
CA LYS A 204 16.24 -12.96 1.88
C LYS A 204 15.44 -12.90 0.59
N LYS A 205 15.92 -13.54 -0.48
CA LYS A 205 15.22 -13.58 -1.77
C LYS A 205 13.84 -14.22 -1.63
N PHE A 206 13.73 -15.31 -0.86
CA PHE A 206 12.44 -15.92 -0.56
C PHE A 206 11.52 -14.91 0.13
N LEU A 207 11.98 -14.28 1.22
CA LEU A 207 11.19 -13.32 2.00
C LEU A 207 10.68 -12.14 1.16
N LEU A 208 11.50 -11.64 0.23
CA LEU A 208 11.18 -10.48 -0.62
C LEU A 208 10.35 -10.83 -1.87
N ASN A 209 10.04 -12.11 -2.13
CA ASN A 209 9.30 -12.56 -3.31
C ASN A 209 7.79 -12.18 -3.30
N GLY A 210 7.30 -11.43 -2.30
CA GLY A 210 5.97 -10.79 -2.27
C GLY A 210 4.73 -11.70 -2.19
N ILE A 211 4.85 -12.99 -2.49
CA ILE A 211 3.71 -13.92 -2.66
C ILE A 211 3.56 -14.87 -1.45
N ASN A 212 4.49 -14.83 -0.48
CA ASN A 212 4.48 -15.78 0.63
C ASN A 212 3.40 -15.45 1.67
N PRO A 213 2.74 -16.48 2.25
CA PRO A 213 1.90 -16.29 3.42
C PRO A 213 2.67 -15.64 4.58
N LEU A 214 1.99 -14.80 5.36
CA LEU A 214 2.57 -14.14 6.54
C LEU A 214 3.22 -15.13 7.53
N GLU A 215 2.64 -16.31 7.67
CA GLU A 215 3.16 -17.33 8.60
C GLU A 215 4.48 -17.93 8.13
N SER A 216 4.69 -18.00 6.81
CA SER A 216 5.94 -18.42 6.21
C SER A 216 7.03 -17.38 6.44
N ASN A 217 6.71 -16.09 6.31
CA ASN A 217 7.65 -15.00 6.61
C ASN A 217 8.10 -15.05 8.08
N LYS A 218 7.18 -15.34 9.02
CA LYS A 218 7.53 -15.52 10.44
C LYS A 218 8.46 -16.69 10.69
N VAL A 219 8.31 -17.80 9.95
CA VAL A 219 9.20 -18.96 10.03
C VAL A 219 10.63 -18.57 9.64
N ILE A 220 10.80 -17.84 8.54
CA ILE A 220 12.13 -17.38 8.07
C ILE A 220 12.75 -16.42 9.09
N ILE A 221 12.00 -15.42 9.52
CA ILE A 221 12.47 -14.40 10.47
C ILE A 221 12.86 -15.05 11.80
N LYS A 222 12.05 -15.99 12.31
CA LYS A 222 12.38 -16.72 13.53
C LYS A 222 13.66 -17.54 13.36
N ALA A 223 13.80 -18.28 12.26
CA ALA A 223 15.01 -19.07 11.98
C ALA A 223 16.27 -18.18 11.95
N VAL A 224 16.21 -17.03 11.27
CA VAL A 224 17.35 -16.10 11.17
C VAL A 224 17.69 -15.45 12.51
N SER A 225 16.68 -15.03 13.29
CA SER A 225 16.92 -14.51 14.65
C SER A 225 17.59 -15.54 15.57
N GLN A 226 17.26 -16.82 15.42
CA GLN A 226 17.86 -17.89 16.22
C GLN A 226 19.34 -18.13 15.87
N ILE A 227 19.80 -17.79 14.65
CA ILE A 227 21.22 -17.79 14.30
C ILE A 227 21.97 -16.80 15.20
N ALA A 228 21.51 -15.55 15.29
CA ALA A 228 22.18 -14.56 16.14
C ALA A 228 22.15 -14.91 17.65
N LEU A 229 21.17 -15.70 18.09
CA LEU A 229 21.04 -16.12 19.50
C LEU A 229 21.88 -17.36 19.84
N HIS A 230 22.03 -18.30 18.91
CA HIS A 230 22.81 -19.53 19.11
C HIS A 230 24.27 -19.40 18.66
N GLU A 231 24.56 -18.50 17.72
CA GLU A 231 25.88 -18.20 17.14
C GLU A 231 26.18 -16.69 17.34
N PRO A 232 26.50 -16.23 18.58
CA PRO A 232 26.66 -14.80 18.88
C PRO A 232 27.71 -14.08 18.03
N GLU A 233 28.73 -14.79 17.55
CA GLU A 233 29.77 -14.29 16.64
C GLU A 233 29.20 -13.88 15.27
N ARG A 234 28.03 -14.39 14.90
CA ARG A 234 27.32 -14.04 13.66
C ARG A 234 26.26 -12.97 13.86
N LYS A 235 26.12 -12.43 15.08
CA LYS A 235 25.11 -11.39 15.36
C LYS A 235 25.26 -10.19 14.42
N GLU A 236 26.48 -9.73 14.15
CA GLU A 236 26.72 -8.60 13.23
C GLU A 236 26.31 -8.93 11.78
N GLU A 237 26.57 -10.14 11.31
CA GLU A 237 26.12 -10.64 10.00
C GLU A 237 24.58 -10.61 9.90
N ILE A 238 23.89 -11.07 10.95
CA ILE A 238 22.43 -11.08 10.99
C ILE A 238 21.84 -9.65 11.09
N LEU A 239 22.48 -8.76 11.85
CA LEU A 239 22.08 -7.34 11.89
C LEU A 239 22.25 -6.68 10.52
N ALA A 240 23.34 -6.96 9.80
CA ALA A 240 23.54 -6.49 8.43
C ALA A 240 22.48 -7.06 7.46
N TRP A 241 22.10 -8.33 7.63
CA TRP A 241 21.03 -8.96 6.86
C TRP A 241 19.69 -8.25 7.09
N TYR A 242 19.30 -8.01 8.35
CA TYR A 242 18.10 -7.26 8.72
C TYR A 242 18.09 -5.84 8.15
N LYS A 243 19.22 -5.13 8.27
CA LYS A 243 19.41 -3.78 7.71
C LYS A 243 19.17 -3.74 6.21
N SER A 244 19.67 -4.74 5.48
CA SER A 244 19.49 -4.82 4.03
C SER A 244 18.03 -5.05 3.59
N ILE A 245 17.23 -5.73 4.42
CA ILE A 245 15.80 -5.94 4.18
C ILE A 245 15.00 -4.68 4.50
N ILE A 246 15.31 -4.01 5.62
CA ILE A 246 14.71 -2.71 5.96
C ILE A 246 14.93 -1.72 4.82
N TYR A 247 16.16 -1.62 4.31
CA TYR A 247 16.49 -0.74 3.19
C TYR A 247 15.65 -1.02 1.94
N TYR A 248 15.51 -2.30 1.58
CA TYR A 248 14.66 -2.70 0.46
C TYR A 248 13.18 -2.32 0.68
N LEU A 249 12.64 -2.56 1.88
CA LEU A 249 11.25 -2.22 2.21
C LEU A 249 11.00 -0.71 2.25
N MET A 250 11.99 0.09 2.66
CA MET A 250 11.89 1.56 2.68
C MET A 250 11.91 2.19 1.28
N GLN A 251 12.59 1.55 0.32
CA GLN A 251 12.65 2.04 -1.07
C GLN A 251 11.44 1.63 -1.92
N ALA A 252 10.65 0.66 -1.46
CA ALA A 252 9.46 0.23 -2.17
C ALA A 252 8.42 1.38 -2.20
N ARG A 253 8.16 1.93 -3.39
CA ARG A 253 7.15 2.98 -3.58
C ARG A 253 5.75 2.39 -3.33
N TYR A 254 4.85 3.20 -2.79
CA TYR A 254 3.47 2.79 -2.50
C TYR A 254 2.68 2.37 -3.76
N GLU A 255 3.11 2.84 -4.94
CA GLU A 255 2.43 2.65 -6.22
C GLU A 255 2.85 1.36 -6.96
N ASP A 256 4.00 0.76 -6.62
CA ASP A 256 4.49 -0.47 -7.23
C ASP A 256 4.15 -1.68 -6.32
N TYR A 257 2.97 -2.29 -6.54
CA TYR A 257 2.52 -3.58 -6.01
C TYR A 257 2.77 -3.88 -4.50
N HIS A 258 1.68 -3.91 -3.74
CA HIS A 258 1.54 -4.60 -2.45
C HIS A 258 2.68 -4.35 -1.45
N TYR A 259 2.80 -3.10 -0.96
CA TYR A 259 3.62 -2.80 0.21
C TYR A 259 3.27 -3.81 1.34
N PRO A 260 4.17 -4.74 1.70
CA PRO A 260 3.81 -5.81 2.62
C PRO A 260 3.97 -5.25 4.05
N PHE A 261 3.00 -4.44 4.47
CA PHE A 261 2.93 -3.89 5.84
C PHE A 261 3.10 -5.00 6.89
N ALA A 262 2.51 -6.17 6.61
CA ALA A 262 2.64 -7.35 7.46
C ALA A 262 4.08 -7.94 7.51
N LEU A 263 4.85 -7.84 6.42
CA LEU A 263 6.26 -8.24 6.41
C LEU A 263 7.12 -7.27 7.23
N THR A 264 6.88 -5.97 7.09
CA THR A 264 7.57 -4.93 7.88
C THR A 264 7.45 -5.20 9.38
N GLY A 265 6.23 -5.44 9.88
CA GLY A 265 6.01 -5.78 11.28
C GLY A 265 6.71 -7.08 11.71
N THR A 266 6.77 -8.07 10.81
CA THR A 266 7.48 -9.34 11.09
C THR A 266 8.99 -9.12 11.22
N VAL A 267 9.59 -8.34 10.31
CA VAL A 267 11.02 -8.00 10.34
C VAL A 267 11.38 -7.24 11.62
N VAL A 268 10.59 -6.25 12.00
CA VAL A 268 10.78 -5.49 13.25
C VAL A 268 10.74 -6.43 14.47
N SER A 269 9.80 -7.37 14.51
CA SER A 269 9.72 -8.36 15.59
C SER A 269 11.01 -9.20 15.69
N GLY A 270 11.58 -9.62 14.56
CA GLY A 270 12.82 -10.41 14.54
C GLY A 270 14.04 -9.65 15.06
N ILE A 271 14.10 -8.34 14.81
CA ILE A 271 15.16 -7.45 15.33
C ILE A 271 15.04 -7.29 16.85
N LEU A 272 13.81 -7.12 17.36
CA LEU A 272 13.56 -7.04 18.80
C LEU A 272 13.96 -8.33 19.51
N ASP A 273 13.65 -9.49 18.92
CA ASP A 273 14.02 -10.82 19.44
C ASP A 273 15.54 -10.98 19.68
N ILE A 274 16.39 -10.28 18.92
CA ILE A 274 17.86 -10.38 19.03
C ILE A 274 18.51 -9.20 19.78
N HIS A 275 17.69 -8.37 20.44
CA HIS A 275 18.08 -7.11 21.05
C HIS A 275 18.85 -6.20 20.08
N GLY A 276 18.48 -6.20 18.79
CA GLY A 276 19.11 -5.41 17.73
C GLY A 276 18.59 -3.98 17.64
N VAL A 277 18.18 -3.39 18.77
CA VAL A 277 17.53 -2.07 18.80
C VAL A 277 18.44 -0.93 18.35
N GLU A 278 19.76 -1.16 18.35
CA GLU A 278 20.78 -0.32 17.72
C GLU A 278 20.47 -0.02 16.25
N LEU A 279 19.87 -0.96 15.51
CA LEU A 279 19.41 -0.74 14.13
C LEU A 279 18.30 0.33 14.04
N PHE A 280 17.55 0.54 15.11
CA PHE A 280 16.54 1.60 15.22
C PHE A 280 17.11 2.91 15.78
N ASN A 281 18.26 2.86 16.46
CA ASN A 281 18.98 4.04 16.97
C ASN A 281 19.96 4.62 15.96
N GLU A 282 20.40 3.81 14.98
CA GLU A 282 21.01 4.24 13.71
C GLU A 282 20.03 5.02 12.80
N LYS A 283 18.91 5.52 13.36
CA LYS A 283 17.92 6.39 12.71
C LYS A 283 18.44 7.76 12.29
N ALA A 284 19.65 8.15 12.70
CA ALA A 284 20.20 9.45 12.35
C ALA A 284 21.10 9.44 11.10
N GLU A 285 21.66 8.30 10.68
CA GLU A 285 22.72 8.31 9.65
C GLU A 285 22.44 7.45 8.41
N LEU A 286 21.43 6.58 8.38
CA LEU A 286 21.38 5.52 7.35
C LEU A 286 20.25 5.58 6.33
N ILE A 287 19.38 6.58 6.43
CA ILE A 287 18.84 7.31 5.28
C ILE A 287 18.69 8.72 5.84
N GLU A 288 19.46 9.69 5.35
CA GLU A 288 18.97 11.07 5.43
C GLU A 288 17.69 11.04 4.58
N LEU A 289 16.54 10.79 5.21
CA LEU A 289 15.25 10.92 4.56
C LEU A 289 15.21 12.40 4.23
N ARG A 290 15.61 12.71 2.99
CA ARG A 290 15.59 14.05 2.45
C ARG A 290 14.24 14.64 2.82
N LYS A 291 14.27 15.79 3.48
CA LYS A 291 13.03 16.43 3.96
C LYS A 291 12.06 16.55 2.79
N LYS A 292 10.79 16.29 3.04
CA LYS A 292 9.73 16.40 2.04
C LYS A 292 9.44 17.88 1.76
N LEU A 293 9.89 18.34 0.60
CA LEU A 293 9.66 19.68 0.09
C LEU A 293 8.48 19.64 -0.89
N VAL A 294 7.32 20.09 -0.43
CA VAL A 294 6.10 20.12 -1.26
C VAL A 294 5.89 21.53 -1.79
N VAL A 295 5.76 21.68 -3.10
CA VAL A 295 5.75 22.98 -3.77
C VAL A 295 4.47 23.16 -4.57
N LEU A 296 3.60 24.08 -4.16
CA LEU A 296 2.42 24.50 -4.91
C LEU A 296 2.78 25.65 -5.86
N THR A 297 2.62 25.44 -7.17
CA THR A 297 2.91 26.47 -8.18
C THR A 297 1.65 26.91 -8.93
N GLY A 298 1.67 28.15 -9.41
CA GLY A 298 0.67 28.70 -10.34
C GLY A 298 1.31 29.54 -11.44
N ALA A 299 0.50 30.23 -12.22
CA ALA A 299 0.93 30.86 -13.48
C ALA A 299 2.11 31.84 -13.34
N GLY A 300 2.28 32.46 -12.17
CA GLY A 300 3.38 33.39 -11.91
C GLY A 300 4.77 32.76 -12.04
N ILE A 301 4.92 31.46 -11.83
CA ILE A 301 6.22 30.78 -12.04
C ILE A 301 6.63 30.75 -13.51
N SER A 302 5.66 30.69 -14.42
CA SER A 302 5.86 30.65 -15.88
C SER A 302 5.87 32.04 -16.52
N ALA A 303 5.57 33.11 -15.77
CA ALA A 303 5.49 34.48 -16.29
C ALA A 303 6.80 34.94 -16.93
N GLU A 304 7.93 34.65 -16.27
CA GLU A 304 9.27 35.01 -16.75
C GLU A 304 9.78 34.10 -17.87
N SER A 305 9.00 33.05 -18.23
CA SER A 305 9.18 32.22 -19.42
C SER A 305 8.36 32.72 -20.62
N GLY A 306 7.72 33.89 -20.51
CA GLY A 306 6.93 34.50 -21.59
C GLY A 306 5.49 34.01 -21.68
N ILE A 307 4.99 33.28 -20.67
CA ILE A 307 3.61 32.82 -20.59
C ILE A 307 2.78 33.83 -19.78
N SER A 308 1.76 34.43 -20.40
CA SER A 308 0.90 35.42 -19.73
C SER A 308 0.17 34.84 -18.51
N THR A 309 0.09 35.62 -17.43
CA THR A 309 -0.68 35.24 -16.24
C THR A 309 -2.13 35.71 -16.32
N PHE A 310 -3.03 35.02 -15.62
CA PHE A 310 -4.43 35.40 -15.51
C PHE A 310 -4.66 36.71 -14.73
N ARG A 311 -3.73 37.10 -13.84
CA ARG A 311 -3.95 38.22 -12.90
C ARG A 311 -3.86 39.60 -13.56
N ASP A 312 -3.04 39.72 -14.59
CA ASP A 312 -2.65 41.01 -15.14
C ASP A 312 -3.64 41.55 -16.19
N ALA A 313 -4.69 40.79 -16.51
CA ALA A 313 -5.58 41.05 -17.64
C ALA A 313 -7.05 41.35 -17.24
N GLY A 314 -7.32 41.71 -15.98
CA GLY A 314 -8.62 42.26 -15.57
C GLY A 314 -9.80 41.28 -15.72
N GLY A 315 -9.55 39.98 -15.63
CA GLY A 315 -10.55 38.91 -15.82
C GLY A 315 -10.53 38.28 -17.22
N LEU A 316 -9.73 38.81 -18.14
CA LEU A 316 -9.49 38.21 -19.45
C LEU A 316 -8.29 37.25 -19.38
N TRP A 317 -8.32 36.19 -20.19
CA TRP A 317 -7.17 35.33 -20.46
C TRP A 317 -6.82 35.45 -21.95
N GLU A 318 -5.66 36.04 -22.26
CA GLU A 318 -5.23 36.29 -23.65
C GLU A 318 -6.26 37.07 -24.48
N GLY A 319 -7.00 37.98 -23.83
CA GLY A 319 -8.03 38.81 -24.45
C GLY A 319 -9.43 38.20 -24.50
N TYR A 320 -9.63 36.99 -23.96
CA TYR A 320 -10.93 36.31 -23.90
C TYR A 320 -11.52 36.29 -22.49
N ASP A 321 -12.85 36.33 -22.36
CA ASP A 321 -13.50 36.02 -21.08
C ASP A 321 -13.22 34.55 -20.73
N VAL A 322 -12.73 34.30 -19.52
CA VAL A 322 -12.36 32.95 -19.08
C VAL A 322 -13.54 31.96 -19.13
N THR A 323 -14.76 32.44 -18.95
CA THR A 323 -15.97 31.61 -19.01
C THR A 323 -16.31 31.19 -20.44
N GLU A 324 -15.86 31.92 -21.46
CA GLU A 324 -16.04 31.56 -22.87
C GLU A 324 -15.07 30.47 -23.32
N VAL A 325 -13.84 30.46 -22.79
CA VAL A 325 -12.75 29.60 -23.28
C VAL A 325 -12.33 28.48 -22.32
N ALA A 326 -12.67 28.59 -21.03
CA ALA A 326 -12.28 27.64 -19.99
C ALA A 326 -13.46 27.19 -19.12
N SER A 327 -14.63 26.99 -19.73
CA SER A 327 -15.81 26.42 -19.08
C SER A 327 -16.54 25.40 -19.96
N LEU A 328 -17.32 24.51 -19.34
CA LEU A 328 -18.24 23.62 -20.05
C LEU A 328 -19.33 24.39 -20.83
N GLN A 329 -19.70 25.57 -20.36
CA GLN A 329 -20.68 26.43 -21.04
C GLN A 329 -20.07 26.99 -22.33
N GLY A 330 -18.86 27.54 -22.26
CA GLY A 330 -18.11 28.03 -23.42
C GLY A 330 -17.92 26.95 -24.47
N TRP A 331 -17.54 25.73 -24.04
CA TRP A 331 -17.45 24.57 -24.94
C TRP A 331 -18.76 24.22 -25.65
N LYS A 332 -19.89 24.28 -24.95
CA LYS A 332 -21.21 24.02 -25.56
C LYS A 332 -21.64 25.13 -26.51
N GLN A 333 -21.27 26.37 -26.22
CA GLN A 333 -21.63 27.54 -27.02
C GLN A 333 -20.80 27.64 -28.29
N ASN A 334 -19.46 27.49 -28.19
CA ASN A 334 -18.55 27.64 -29.31
C ASN A 334 -17.27 26.81 -29.10
N LYS A 335 -17.33 25.52 -29.44
CA LYS A 335 -16.19 24.61 -29.26
C LYS A 335 -15.02 24.95 -30.19
N GLU A 336 -15.31 25.45 -31.39
CA GLU A 336 -14.30 25.87 -32.36
C GLU A 336 -13.41 26.96 -31.76
N LEU A 337 -14.01 27.94 -31.08
CA LEU A 337 -13.30 28.98 -30.34
C LEU A 337 -12.44 28.40 -29.21
N VAL A 338 -12.98 27.48 -28.41
CA VAL A 338 -12.24 26.84 -27.32
C VAL A 338 -11.04 26.06 -27.86
N LEU A 339 -11.23 25.29 -28.94
CA LEU A 339 -10.16 24.52 -29.56
C LEU A 339 -9.05 25.44 -30.08
N GLU A 340 -9.41 26.47 -30.84
CA GLU A 340 -8.46 27.47 -31.33
C GLU A 340 -7.72 28.15 -30.17
N PHE A 341 -8.44 28.47 -29.10
CA PHE A 341 -7.85 29.05 -27.91
C PHE A 341 -6.73 28.16 -27.33
N TYR A 342 -6.98 26.88 -27.12
CA TYR A 342 -5.96 25.99 -26.56
C TYR A 342 -4.87 25.62 -27.58
N ASN A 343 -5.16 25.61 -28.88
CA ASN A 343 -4.16 25.39 -29.93
C ASN A 343 -3.11 26.52 -29.95
N GLN A 344 -3.54 27.78 -29.84
CA GLN A 344 -2.63 28.92 -29.73
C GLN A 344 -1.74 28.82 -28.48
N ARG A 345 -2.33 28.45 -27.33
CA ARG A 345 -1.59 28.24 -26.07
C ARG A 345 -0.59 27.10 -26.16
N ARG A 346 -0.94 26.00 -26.82
CA ARG A 346 0.01 24.91 -27.10
C ARG A 346 1.19 25.40 -27.93
N LYS A 347 0.95 26.19 -28.98
CA LYS A 347 2.02 26.80 -29.80
C LYS A 347 2.91 27.74 -28.98
N GLN A 348 2.32 28.57 -28.11
CA GLN A 348 3.08 29.44 -27.20
C GLN A 348 3.97 28.62 -26.25
N ILE A 349 3.40 27.60 -25.59
CA ILE A 349 4.11 26.75 -24.61
C ILE A 349 5.25 25.96 -25.28
N LEU A 350 5.05 25.47 -26.51
CA LEU A 350 6.11 24.78 -27.27
C LEU A 350 7.34 25.67 -27.53
N ASN A 351 7.15 26.99 -27.62
CA ASN A 351 8.23 27.96 -27.84
C ASN A 351 8.77 28.57 -26.54
N ALA A 352 8.08 28.37 -25.41
CA ALA A 352 8.57 28.82 -24.11
C ALA A 352 9.74 27.94 -23.67
N GLU A 353 10.58 28.43 -22.76
CA GLU A 353 11.67 27.68 -22.13
C GLU A 353 11.55 27.77 -20.60
N PRO A 354 11.91 26.72 -19.83
CA PRO A 354 11.97 26.82 -18.38
C PRO A 354 12.89 27.97 -17.95
N ASN A 355 12.46 28.75 -16.97
CA ASN A 355 13.30 29.80 -16.37
C ASN A 355 14.05 29.28 -15.14
N SER A 356 14.89 30.15 -14.53
CA SER A 356 15.73 29.76 -13.39
C SER A 356 14.98 29.27 -12.15
N ALA A 357 13.68 29.58 -11.99
CA ALA A 357 12.89 29.04 -10.89
C ALA A 357 12.62 27.53 -11.07
N HIS A 358 12.31 27.10 -12.30
CA HIS A 358 12.09 25.68 -12.62
C HIS A 358 13.37 24.87 -12.39
N PHE A 359 14.50 25.34 -12.93
CA PHE A 359 15.79 24.69 -12.73
C PHE A 359 16.21 24.66 -11.25
N ALA A 360 15.89 25.70 -10.47
CA ALA A 360 16.18 25.72 -9.05
C ALA A 360 15.37 24.65 -8.28
N LEU A 361 14.09 24.48 -8.60
CA LEU A 361 13.25 23.42 -8.00
C LEU A 361 13.80 22.03 -8.31
N ALA A 362 14.14 21.76 -9.58
CA ALA A 362 14.77 20.50 -9.97
C ALA A 362 16.11 20.27 -9.26
N SER A 363 16.91 21.32 -9.07
CA SER A 363 18.21 21.19 -8.37
C SER A 363 18.05 20.85 -6.88
N LEU A 364 16.96 21.27 -6.23
CA LEU A 364 16.67 20.95 -4.84
C LEU A 364 16.37 19.46 -4.63
N GLU A 365 16.08 18.69 -5.69
CA GLU A 365 15.94 17.22 -5.60
C GLU A 365 17.24 16.53 -5.17
N ALA A 366 18.40 17.21 -5.20
CA ALA A 366 19.66 16.69 -4.66
C ALA A 366 19.67 16.64 -3.11
N ASP A 367 18.88 17.48 -2.45
CA ASP A 367 18.89 17.67 -1.00
C ASP A 367 17.53 17.32 -0.36
N PHE A 368 16.45 17.40 -1.13
CA PHE A 368 15.06 17.24 -0.69
C PHE A 368 14.33 16.14 -1.47
N ASP A 369 13.31 15.55 -0.85
CA ASP A 369 12.28 14.78 -1.55
C ASP A 369 11.24 15.78 -2.06
N VAL A 370 11.42 16.24 -3.31
CA VAL A 370 10.63 17.33 -3.87
C VAL A 370 9.38 16.79 -4.56
N THR A 371 8.22 17.34 -4.23
CA THR A 371 6.98 17.11 -4.98
C THR A 371 6.42 18.44 -5.45
N ILE A 372 6.28 18.62 -6.75
CA ILE A 372 5.70 19.83 -7.33
C ILE A 372 4.22 19.58 -7.63
N ILE A 373 3.34 20.31 -6.97
CA ILE A 373 1.91 20.36 -7.29
C ILE A 373 1.68 21.62 -8.11
N THR A 374 1.27 21.49 -9.37
CA THR A 374 1.10 22.65 -10.26
C THR A 374 -0.35 22.84 -10.70
N GLN A 375 -0.78 24.10 -10.66
CA GLN A 375 -2.02 24.56 -11.30
C GLN A 375 -1.82 24.86 -12.80
N ASN A 376 -0.56 24.85 -13.27
CA ASN A 376 -0.25 25.13 -14.65
C ASN A 376 -0.52 23.91 -15.53
N ILE A 377 -0.75 24.21 -16.80
CA ILE A 377 -1.05 23.21 -17.84
C ILE A 377 0.13 23.03 -18.81
N ASP A 378 1.19 23.82 -18.63
CA ASP A 378 2.46 23.72 -19.35
C ASP A 378 3.35 22.62 -18.74
N ASP A 379 4.40 22.19 -19.46
CA ASP A 379 5.37 21.17 -19.03
C ASP A 379 6.73 21.78 -18.65
N LEU A 380 6.74 23.03 -18.15
CA LEU A 380 7.99 23.73 -17.83
C LEU A 380 8.74 23.10 -16.65
N HIS A 381 8.04 22.46 -15.72
CA HIS A 381 8.67 21.79 -14.57
C HIS A 381 9.48 20.57 -15.00
N GLU A 382 8.88 19.73 -15.84
CA GLU A 382 9.49 18.53 -16.41
C GLU A 382 10.67 18.89 -17.30
N ARG A 383 10.49 19.86 -18.21
CA ARG A 383 11.60 20.34 -19.06
C ARG A 383 12.68 21.05 -18.25
N GLY A 384 12.31 21.64 -17.10
CA GLY A 384 13.23 22.19 -16.12
C GLY A 384 14.01 21.14 -15.32
N GLY A 385 13.65 19.85 -15.46
CA GLY A 385 14.34 18.72 -14.84
C GLY A 385 13.66 18.14 -13.60
N SER A 386 12.46 18.61 -13.24
CA SER A 386 11.74 18.09 -12.06
C SER A 386 11.21 16.68 -12.34
N SER A 387 11.40 15.76 -11.39
CA SER A 387 11.09 14.34 -11.57
C SER A 387 9.73 13.91 -11.01
N ASN A 388 9.14 14.68 -10.10
CA ASN A 388 7.85 14.39 -9.47
C ASN A 388 6.91 15.60 -9.53
N VAL A 389 6.03 15.61 -10.53
CA VAL A 389 5.09 16.70 -10.82
C VAL A 389 3.65 16.19 -10.85
N ILE A 390 2.76 16.88 -10.14
CA ILE A 390 1.32 16.60 -10.06
C ILE A 390 0.57 17.77 -10.73
N HIS A 391 0.01 17.52 -11.91
CA HIS A 391 -0.85 18.49 -12.60
C HIS A 391 -2.28 18.46 -12.05
N LEU A 392 -2.70 19.56 -11.42
CA LEU A 392 -4.08 19.70 -10.94
C LEU A 392 -5.05 19.99 -12.09
N HIS A 393 -4.65 20.82 -13.05
CA HIS A 393 -5.55 21.33 -14.10
C HIS A 393 -5.35 20.66 -15.46
N GLY A 394 -4.69 19.50 -15.48
CA GLY A 394 -4.40 18.76 -16.70
C GLY A 394 -3.20 19.30 -17.46
N GLU A 395 -3.03 18.86 -18.70
CA GLU A 395 -1.80 19.01 -19.49
C GLU A 395 -2.14 19.45 -20.93
N ILE A 396 -1.56 20.57 -21.39
CA ILE A 396 -1.88 21.17 -22.70
C ILE A 396 -1.47 20.30 -23.90
N LYS A 397 -0.47 19.45 -23.68
CA LYS A 397 0.06 18.50 -24.67
C LYS A 397 -0.79 17.23 -24.76
N LYS A 398 -1.89 17.15 -24.01
CA LYS A 398 -2.83 16.03 -24.04
C LYS A 398 -4.23 16.47 -24.47
N SER A 399 -4.95 15.54 -25.06
CA SER A 399 -6.37 15.63 -25.35
C SER A 399 -7.12 14.56 -24.56
N ARG A 400 -8.42 14.75 -24.39
CA ARG A 400 -9.31 13.75 -23.79
C ARG A 400 -10.66 13.67 -24.49
N SER A 401 -11.33 12.55 -24.32
CA SER A 401 -12.72 12.36 -24.75
C SER A 401 -13.68 13.28 -24.00
N THR A 402 -14.75 13.73 -24.68
CA THR A 402 -15.80 14.54 -24.05
C THR A 402 -16.83 13.72 -23.27
N VAL A 403 -16.84 12.39 -23.41
CA VAL A 403 -17.79 11.49 -22.72
C VAL A 403 -17.13 10.49 -21.77
N ASP A 404 -15.80 10.38 -21.79
CA ASP A 404 -15.03 9.50 -20.90
C ASP A 404 -13.68 10.12 -20.57
N HIS A 405 -13.53 10.65 -19.36
CA HIS A 405 -12.33 11.37 -18.94
C HIS A 405 -11.08 10.48 -18.83
N ASN A 406 -11.23 9.15 -18.78
CA ASN A 406 -10.10 8.22 -18.72
C ASN A 406 -9.42 8.03 -20.08
N LEU A 407 -10.10 8.39 -21.17
CA LEU A 407 -9.52 8.33 -22.52
C LEU A 407 -8.72 9.61 -22.79
N ARG A 408 -7.42 9.54 -22.49
CA ARG A 408 -6.42 10.61 -22.67
C ARG A 408 -5.42 10.23 -23.76
N TYR A 409 -4.98 11.20 -24.56
CA TYR A 409 -4.10 11.00 -25.70
C TYR A 409 -3.07 12.12 -25.78
N ASP A 410 -1.80 11.78 -26.03
CA ASP A 410 -0.76 12.77 -26.32
C ASP A 410 -1.02 13.45 -27.67
N ILE A 411 -0.75 14.76 -27.73
CA ILE A 411 -0.87 15.59 -28.92
C ILE A 411 0.55 15.99 -29.36
N SER A 412 1.08 15.33 -30.39
CA SER A 412 2.33 15.70 -31.03
C SER A 412 2.10 16.55 -32.28
N GLY A 413 2.21 17.87 -32.14
CA GLY A 413 2.42 18.78 -33.27
C GLY A 413 1.23 19.09 -34.19
N ASN A 414 0.01 18.62 -33.91
CA ASN A 414 -1.21 19.03 -34.62
C ASN A 414 -2.14 19.86 -33.73
N ASP A 415 -2.91 20.74 -34.37
CA ASP A 415 -4.03 21.45 -33.75
C ASP A 415 -5.20 20.47 -33.55
N LEU A 416 -5.88 20.54 -32.40
CA LEU A 416 -7.15 19.84 -32.23
C LEU A 416 -8.23 20.62 -32.96
N ILE A 417 -8.96 19.96 -33.85
CA ILE A 417 -10.03 20.57 -34.64
C ILE A 417 -11.36 19.83 -34.43
N VAL A 418 -12.43 20.46 -34.87
CA VAL A 418 -13.75 19.84 -34.84
C VAL A 418 -13.78 18.68 -35.82
N GLY A 419 -14.26 17.53 -35.34
CA GLY A 419 -14.23 16.27 -36.06
C GLY A 419 -13.20 15.27 -35.53
N ASP A 420 -12.18 15.72 -34.79
CA ASP A 420 -11.24 14.84 -34.10
C ASP A 420 -11.99 14.07 -33.00
N LYS A 421 -12.03 12.75 -33.12
CA LYS A 421 -12.86 11.89 -32.27
C LYS A 421 -12.02 10.83 -31.57
N CYS A 422 -12.41 10.50 -30.35
CA CYS A 422 -11.91 9.31 -29.68
C CYS A 422 -12.54 8.04 -30.28
N GLU A 423 -12.08 6.88 -29.82
CA GLU A 423 -12.61 5.56 -30.19
C GLU A 423 -14.11 5.36 -29.90
N LYS A 424 -14.71 6.16 -29.00
CA LYS A 424 -16.16 6.18 -28.73
C LYS A 424 -16.94 7.11 -29.68
N GLY A 425 -16.29 7.71 -30.66
CA GLY A 425 -16.90 8.62 -31.64
C GLY A 425 -17.22 10.02 -31.10
N SER A 426 -16.85 10.33 -29.85
CA SER A 426 -17.04 11.67 -29.26
C SER A 426 -15.90 12.61 -29.61
N GLN A 427 -16.21 13.90 -29.77
CA GLN A 427 -15.22 14.96 -30.00
C GLN A 427 -14.13 14.95 -28.91
N LEU A 428 -12.86 15.00 -29.34
CA LEU A 428 -11.70 15.26 -28.48
C LEU A 428 -11.67 16.73 -28.08
N ARG A 429 -11.28 16.97 -26.83
CA ARG A 429 -11.04 18.30 -26.26
C ARG A 429 -9.66 18.35 -25.62
N PRO A 430 -9.11 19.54 -25.32
CA PRO A 430 -7.91 19.66 -24.52
C PRO A 430 -8.09 18.97 -23.17
N ASP A 431 -7.04 18.29 -22.71
CA ASP A 431 -7.04 17.62 -21.40
C ASP A 431 -6.78 18.64 -20.28
N ILE A 432 -7.74 19.54 -20.14
CA ILE A 432 -7.70 20.67 -19.22
C ILE A 432 -8.92 20.62 -18.34
N VAL A 433 -8.73 20.81 -17.03
CA VAL A 433 -9.83 20.97 -16.07
C VAL A 433 -10.37 22.39 -16.19
N TRP A 434 -11.62 22.51 -16.63
CA TRP A 434 -12.30 23.79 -16.78
C TRP A 434 -13.00 24.21 -15.50
N PHE A 435 -13.36 25.50 -15.42
CA PHE A 435 -14.19 26.00 -14.32
C PHE A 435 -15.50 25.21 -14.24
N GLY A 436 -15.81 24.76 -13.02
CA GLY A 436 -16.97 23.92 -12.72
C GLY A 436 -16.73 22.41 -12.87
N GLU A 437 -15.56 21.98 -13.33
CA GLU A 437 -15.17 20.55 -13.35
C GLU A 437 -14.46 20.15 -12.04
N LEU A 438 -14.53 18.86 -11.70
CA LEU A 438 -13.77 18.29 -10.60
C LEU A 438 -12.27 18.28 -10.93
N VAL A 439 -11.43 18.48 -9.92
CA VAL A 439 -9.96 18.40 -10.00
C VAL A 439 -9.53 16.98 -9.60
N PRO A 440 -9.18 16.07 -10.52
CA PRO A 440 -9.01 14.65 -10.20
C PRO A 440 -7.85 14.37 -9.24
N MET A 441 -6.77 15.14 -9.34
CA MET A 441 -5.55 14.94 -8.56
C MET A 441 -5.56 15.63 -7.19
N ILE A 442 -6.69 16.22 -6.76
CA ILE A 442 -6.74 17.01 -5.52
C ILE A 442 -6.50 16.15 -4.28
N GLU A 443 -7.07 14.94 -4.21
CA GLU A 443 -6.89 14.03 -3.06
C GLU A 443 -5.44 13.54 -2.97
N THR A 444 -4.83 13.20 -4.11
CA THR A 444 -3.40 12.87 -4.19
C THR A 444 -2.56 14.04 -3.71
N ALA A 445 -2.81 15.27 -4.18
CA ALA A 445 -2.09 16.46 -3.74
C ALA A 445 -2.21 16.70 -2.22
N ILE A 446 -3.40 16.52 -1.64
CA ILE A 446 -3.63 16.61 -0.18
C ILE A 446 -2.74 15.61 0.57
N SER A 447 -2.62 14.37 0.08
CA SER A 447 -1.80 13.35 0.73
C SER A 447 -0.32 13.72 0.84
N TYR A 448 0.21 14.48 -0.14
CA TYR A 448 1.56 15.02 -0.10
C TYR A 448 1.65 16.21 0.86
N CYS A 449 0.69 17.14 0.81
CA CYS A 449 0.64 18.29 1.72
C CYS A 449 0.65 17.89 3.20
N VAL A 450 -0.08 16.85 3.59
CA VAL A 450 -0.14 16.34 4.98
C VAL A 450 1.22 15.82 5.47
N GLN A 451 2.11 15.42 4.57
CA GLN A 451 3.41 14.84 4.88
C GLN A 451 4.57 15.83 4.73
N ALA A 452 4.30 17.10 4.43
CA ALA A 452 5.32 18.08 4.10
C ALA A 452 6.14 18.51 5.33
N ASP A 453 7.46 18.38 5.25
CA ASP A 453 8.40 18.96 6.21
C ASP A 453 8.61 20.46 5.93
N ILE A 454 8.52 20.84 4.66
CA ILE A 454 8.57 22.23 4.17
C ILE A 454 7.54 22.37 3.05
N PHE A 455 6.76 23.45 3.08
CA PHE A 455 5.78 23.75 2.04
C PHE A 455 6.08 25.10 1.38
N VAL A 456 6.01 25.16 0.05
CA VAL A 456 6.33 26.39 -0.70
C VAL A 456 5.20 26.69 -1.67
N VAL A 457 4.73 27.93 -1.68
CA VAL A 457 3.75 28.45 -2.63
C VAL A 457 4.47 29.42 -3.56
N ILE A 458 4.36 29.24 -4.87
CA ILE A 458 5.07 30.06 -5.86
C ILE A 458 4.12 30.55 -6.94
N GLY A 459 4.03 31.87 -7.10
CA GLY A 459 3.36 32.48 -8.26
C GLY A 459 1.86 32.21 -8.38
N THR A 460 1.16 31.96 -7.27
CA THR A 460 -0.30 31.73 -7.23
C THR A 460 -1.02 32.75 -6.33
N SER A 461 -2.18 33.23 -6.77
CA SER A 461 -2.97 34.24 -6.04
C SER A 461 -3.69 33.63 -4.85
N MET A 462 -3.74 32.30 -4.80
CA MET A 462 -4.46 31.53 -3.78
C MET A 462 -5.96 31.86 -3.76
N VAL A 463 -6.56 32.07 -4.94
CA VAL A 463 -8.00 32.36 -5.09
C VAL A 463 -8.76 31.28 -5.86
N VAL A 464 -8.07 30.40 -6.58
CA VAL A 464 -8.70 29.34 -7.38
C VAL A 464 -8.84 28.09 -6.52
N TYR A 465 -10.07 27.75 -6.17
CA TYR A 465 -10.40 26.55 -5.41
C TYR A 465 -10.61 25.34 -6.35
N PRO A 466 -10.24 24.12 -5.91
CA PRO A 466 -9.74 23.75 -4.58
C PRO A 466 -8.23 23.92 -4.36
N ALA A 467 -7.42 24.28 -5.37
CA ALA A 467 -5.96 24.36 -5.22
C ALA A 467 -5.52 25.33 -4.10
N ALA A 468 -6.23 26.45 -3.93
CA ALA A 468 -5.98 27.42 -2.87
C ALA A 468 -6.08 26.85 -1.44
N SER A 469 -6.88 25.80 -1.21
CA SER A 469 -7.03 25.20 0.12
C SER A 469 -5.93 24.20 0.46
N LEU A 470 -5.05 23.83 -0.47
CA LEU A 470 -3.97 22.86 -0.21
C LEU A 470 -3.05 23.27 0.95
N ILE A 471 -2.83 24.57 1.13
CA ILE A 471 -2.04 25.11 2.25
C ILE A 471 -2.68 24.81 3.62
N GLU A 472 -3.99 24.60 3.68
CA GLU A 472 -4.74 24.30 4.92
C GLU A 472 -4.57 22.85 5.38
N PHE A 473 -4.17 21.96 4.48
CA PHE A 473 -3.88 20.55 4.79
C PHE A 473 -2.44 20.32 5.28
N VAL A 474 -1.60 21.35 5.21
CA VAL A 474 -0.21 21.30 5.67
C VAL A 474 -0.18 21.41 7.20
N PRO A 475 0.61 20.58 7.92
CA PRO A 475 0.71 20.65 9.37
C PRO A 475 1.05 22.06 9.89
N ALA A 476 0.54 22.41 11.07
CA ALA A 476 0.65 23.77 11.60
C ALA A 476 2.11 24.18 11.86
N GLU A 477 2.92 23.23 12.33
CA GLU A 477 4.33 23.36 12.66
C GLU A 477 5.25 23.46 11.43
N THR A 478 4.81 22.96 10.27
CA THR A 478 5.57 22.98 9.01
C THR A 478 5.89 24.41 8.60
N LEU A 479 7.15 24.67 8.21
CA LEU A 479 7.57 25.97 7.70
C LEU A 479 7.01 26.17 6.28
N LYS A 480 6.35 27.30 6.07
CA LYS A 480 5.64 27.62 4.83
C LYS A 480 6.28 28.86 4.20
N TYR A 481 6.68 28.78 2.94
CA TYR A 481 7.17 29.94 2.18
C TYR A 481 6.17 30.33 1.11
N VAL A 482 5.95 31.63 0.93
CA VAL A 482 5.09 32.17 -0.12
C VAL A 482 5.91 33.15 -0.96
N ILE A 483 6.16 32.77 -2.21
CA ILE A 483 6.92 33.54 -3.19
C ILE A 483 5.97 34.11 -4.23
N ASP A 484 5.71 35.41 -4.14
CA ASP A 484 4.89 36.14 -5.11
C ASP A 484 5.23 37.63 -5.02
N PRO A 485 5.32 38.38 -6.14
CA PRO A 485 5.58 39.82 -6.10
C PRO A 485 4.45 40.61 -5.41
N ASN A 486 3.23 40.06 -5.38
CA ASN A 486 2.10 40.64 -4.67
C ASN A 486 1.67 39.67 -3.58
N LYS A 487 1.48 40.17 -2.36
CA LYS A 487 1.00 39.32 -1.26
C LYS A 487 -0.33 38.66 -1.66
N PRO A 488 -0.41 37.32 -1.77
CA PRO A 488 -1.62 36.65 -2.20
C PRO A 488 -2.75 36.84 -1.18
N GLY A 489 -3.99 36.63 -1.61
CA GLY A 489 -5.22 36.89 -0.83
C GLY A 489 -5.45 35.93 0.34
N ILE A 490 -4.40 35.57 1.07
CA ILE A 490 -4.47 34.73 2.27
C ILE A 490 -4.85 35.63 3.44
N TYR A 491 -6.15 35.83 3.64
CA TYR A 491 -6.67 36.71 4.70
C TYR A 491 -6.21 36.30 6.10
N TYR A 492 -6.03 34.99 6.32
CA TYR A 492 -5.47 34.42 7.55
C TYR A 492 -4.35 33.46 7.19
N PRO A 493 -3.09 33.91 7.14
CA PRO A 493 -1.98 33.01 6.85
C PRO A 493 -1.88 31.93 7.92
N PRO A 494 -1.69 30.65 7.53
CA PRO A 494 -1.40 29.59 8.47
C PRO A 494 -0.14 29.92 9.31
N PRO A 495 -0.02 29.35 10.53
CA PRO A 495 1.19 29.50 11.33
C PRO A 495 2.45 29.11 10.55
N ASN A 496 3.57 29.74 10.92
CA ASN A 496 4.90 29.53 10.31
C ASN A 496 4.96 29.87 8.81
N THR A 497 4.20 30.87 8.36
CA THR A 497 4.25 31.39 6.99
C THR A 497 5.23 32.56 6.85
N VAL A 498 6.19 32.43 5.94
CA VAL A 498 7.19 33.44 5.57
C VAL A 498 6.92 33.91 4.14
N TYR A 499 6.85 35.21 3.93
CA TYR A 499 6.63 35.81 2.61
C TYR A 499 7.95 36.28 1.99
N ILE A 500 8.14 35.96 0.71
CA ILE A 500 9.23 36.47 -0.13
C ILE A 500 8.58 37.24 -1.28
N GLU A 501 8.47 38.56 -1.11
CA GLU A 501 7.77 39.46 -2.04
C GLU A 501 8.61 39.77 -3.29
N LYS A 502 8.84 38.74 -4.10
CA LYS A 502 9.66 38.79 -5.31
C LYS A 502 9.03 37.99 -6.44
N LYS A 503 9.44 38.27 -7.67
CA LYS A 503 9.18 37.38 -8.81
C LYS A 503 9.77 35.99 -8.56
N SER A 504 9.20 34.97 -9.18
CA SER A 504 9.54 33.57 -8.92
C SER A 504 11.03 33.27 -9.13
N THR A 505 11.67 33.82 -10.16
CA THR A 505 13.11 33.59 -10.40
C THR A 505 13.99 34.10 -9.26
N ASP A 506 13.76 35.33 -8.78
CA ASP A 506 14.57 35.94 -7.72
C ASP A 506 14.19 35.43 -6.33
N GLY A 507 12.90 35.14 -6.10
CA GLY A 507 12.43 34.54 -4.88
C GLY A 507 12.98 33.12 -4.67
N MET A 508 13.05 32.31 -5.73
CA MET A 508 13.65 30.98 -5.66
C MET A 508 15.16 31.03 -5.38
N LYS A 509 15.90 31.99 -5.94
CA LYS A 509 17.32 32.20 -5.60
C LYS A 509 17.51 32.50 -4.11
N GLU A 510 16.59 33.25 -3.51
CA GLU A 510 16.62 33.54 -2.08
C GLU A 510 16.26 32.30 -1.25
N LEU A 511 15.16 31.63 -1.60
CA LEU A 511 14.72 30.44 -0.89
C LEU A 511 15.78 29.32 -0.93
N ALA A 512 16.39 29.04 -2.07
CA ALA A 512 17.45 28.03 -2.18
C ALA A 512 18.62 28.30 -1.23
N LYS A 513 19.00 29.57 -1.03
CA LYS A 513 20.04 29.96 -0.04
C LYS A 513 19.60 29.79 1.41
N ILE A 514 18.30 29.78 1.67
CA ILE A 514 17.74 29.53 3.01
C ILE A 514 17.71 28.03 3.29
N LEU A 515 17.33 27.23 2.30
CA LEU A 515 17.12 25.78 2.45
C LEU A 515 18.42 24.96 2.44
N VAL A 516 19.42 25.36 1.66
CA VAL A 516 20.70 24.61 1.47
C VAL A 516 21.81 25.15 2.40
N LYS A 517 21.44 25.78 3.51
CA LYS A 517 22.36 26.18 4.59
C LYS A 517 22.29 25.19 5.73
#